data_AF-A0A401JD27-F1
#
_entry.id   AF-A0A401JD27-F1
#
_cell.length_a   1.000
_cell.length_b   1.000
_cell.length_c   1.000
_cell.angle_alpha   90.00
_cell.angle_beta   90.00
_cell.angle_gamma   90.00
#
_symmetry.space_group_name_H-M   'P 1'
#
loop_
_entity.id
_entity.type
_entity.pdbx_description
1 polymer ?
#
loop_
_entity_poly.entity_id
_entity_poly.type
_entity_poly.pdbx_seq_one_letter_code
_entity_poly.pdbx_strand_id
1 'polypeptide(L)'
;MSKRSEAYLSGVPMERYDMIREGLIVLSVVTLVIVLLAAFFGTPDYPTVTAKEVATKQPLLFLDRSLSYFSGQSGLQTYGPPYTKDDQNAQAVFGFISPARWVGVVSPVNAQQDLAMKPLERIAVLNPEVATALAAYKQASPDQQQNWIKNYAVALKKATDDNGKVILAQGDYGPVAGLMNGMLKLARAGLLERALDSSALLPYDLNNTKSLLFLEGPIENRVAQHLNELGSQWGMTNEMGPYPGAWWLWPYAFLYQLPGIVNSPNADLITGLIMAAAFFILIFLPVIPGLNRIPYLIPVYRLIWRDWYRRSKD
;
A
#
# COMPACT_ATOMS: atom_id res chain seq x y z
N MET A 1 -32.15 -37.18 -26.93
CA MET A 1 -31.28 -38.06 -26.11
C MET A 1 -30.80 -39.21 -26.99
N SER A 2 -29.65 -39.82 -26.68
CA SER A 2 -29.17 -41.04 -27.35
C SER A 2 -29.98 -42.25 -26.88
N LYS A 3 -30.21 -43.25 -27.75
CA LYS A 3 -30.86 -44.53 -27.37
C LYS A 3 -30.19 -45.22 -26.18
N ARG A 4 -28.88 -45.00 -25.98
CA ARG A 4 -28.16 -45.53 -24.80
C ARG A 4 -28.53 -44.80 -23.51
N SER A 5 -28.80 -43.50 -23.56
CA SER A 5 -29.23 -42.71 -22.40
C SER A 5 -30.63 -43.12 -21.93
N GLU A 6 -31.53 -43.43 -22.85
CA GLU A 6 -32.89 -43.89 -22.54
C GLU A 6 -32.91 -45.26 -21.86
N ALA A 7 -32.08 -46.21 -22.32
CA ALA A 7 -31.94 -47.51 -21.68
C ALA A 7 -31.35 -47.42 -20.26
N TYR A 8 -30.37 -46.51 -20.06
CA TYR A 8 -29.69 -46.34 -18.76
C TYR A 8 -30.57 -45.65 -17.70
N LEU A 9 -31.52 -44.82 -18.13
CA LEU A 9 -32.41 -44.05 -17.26
C LEU A 9 -33.81 -44.69 -17.12
N SER A 10 -34.01 -45.91 -17.65
CA SER A 10 -35.31 -46.58 -17.57
C SER A 10 -35.65 -46.92 -16.12
N GLY A 11 -36.85 -46.54 -15.67
CA GLY A 11 -37.31 -46.74 -14.28
C GLY A 11 -36.85 -45.66 -13.30
N VAL A 12 -36.02 -44.70 -13.73
CA VAL A 12 -35.66 -43.51 -12.94
C VAL A 12 -36.67 -42.41 -13.25
N PRO A 13 -37.40 -41.85 -12.28
CA PRO A 13 -38.27 -40.70 -12.51
C PRO A 13 -37.44 -39.50 -12.97
N MET A 14 -37.61 -39.09 -14.23
CA MET A 14 -36.92 -37.94 -14.81
C MET A 14 -37.91 -36.79 -14.99
N GLU A 15 -37.62 -35.64 -14.40
CA GLU A 15 -38.35 -34.41 -14.66
C GLU A 15 -37.75 -33.68 -15.88
N ARG A 16 -38.58 -33.02 -16.70
CA ARG A 16 -38.09 -32.27 -17.87
C ARG A 16 -37.33 -31.04 -17.40
N TYR A 17 -36.01 -31.16 -17.27
CA TYR A 17 -35.13 -30.07 -16.90
C TYR A 17 -34.72 -29.26 -18.14
N ASP A 18 -35.30 -28.07 -18.29
CA ASP A 18 -34.90 -27.10 -19.32
C ASP A 18 -33.75 -26.25 -18.80
N MET A 19 -32.52 -26.63 -19.16
CA MET A 19 -31.30 -25.94 -18.73
C MET A 19 -31.29 -24.45 -19.12
N ILE A 20 -31.93 -24.08 -20.24
CA ILE A 20 -31.94 -22.67 -20.70
C ILE A 20 -32.87 -21.86 -19.81
N ARG A 21 -34.07 -22.38 -19.56
CA ARG A 21 -35.05 -21.72 -18.69
C ARG A 21 -34.52 -21.56 -17.26
N GLU A 22 -34.04 -22.66 -16.66
CA GLU A 22 -33.53 -22.63 -15.29
C GLU A 22 -32.26 -21.78 -15.18
N GLY A 23 -31.38 -21.84 -16.19
CA GLY A 23 -30.20 -20.98 -16.29
C GLY A 23 -30.56 -19.49 -16.34
N LEU A 24 -31.57 -19.10 -17.13
CA LEU A 24 -32.04 -17.71 -17.21
C LEU A 24 -32.68 -17.24 -15.90
N ILE A 25 -33.44 -18.09 -15.21
CA ILE A 25 -34.04 -17.76 -13.92
C ILE A 25 -32.93 -17.53 -12.88
N VAL A 26 -31.99 -18.47 -12.75
CA VAL A 26 -30.88 -18.36 -11.81
C VAL A 26 -30.04 -17.12 -12.12
N LEU A 27 -29.69 -16.89 -13.39
CA LEU A 27 -28.94 -15.70 -13.80
C LEU A 27 -29.68 -14.42 -13.43
N SER A 28 -30.98 -14.33 -13.73
CA SER A 28 -31.78 -13.14 -13.43
C SER A 28 -31.87 -12.86 -11.93
N VAL A 29 -32.09 -13.91 -11.12
CA VAL A 29 -32.14 -13.80 -9.66
C VAL A 29 -30.77 -13.40 -9.11
N VAL A 30 -29.69 -14.04 -9.54
CA VAL A 30 -28.33 -13.73 -9.09
C VAL A 30 -27.94 -12.31 -9.49
N THR A 31 -28.23 -11.86 -10.72
CA THR A 31 -27.99 -10.49 -11.16
C THR A 31 -28.79 -9.49 -10.33
N LEU A 32 -30.07 -9.75 -10.07
CA LEU A 32 -30.89 -8.89 -9.21
C LEU A 32 -30.31 -8.79 -7.80
N VAL A 33 -29.91 -9.93 -7.22
CA VAL A 33 -29.26 -9.97 -5.91
C VAL A 33 -27.96 -9.17 -5.93
N ILE A 34 -27.10 -9.34 -6.93
CA ILE A 34 -25.85 -8.58 -7.05
C ILE A 34 -26.12 -7.08 -7.15
N VAL A 35 -27.09 -6.64 -7.95
CA VAL A 35 -27.43 -5.21 -8.09
C VAL A 35 -27.97 -4.64 -6.79
N LEU A 36 -28.86 -5.36 -6.10
CA LEU A 36 -29.36 -4.96 -4.79
C LEU A 36 -28.21 -4.88 -3.78
N LEU A 37 -27.37 -5.92 -3.70
CA LEU A 37 -26.21 -5.91 -2.82
C LEU A 37 -25.27 -4.76 -3.15
N ALA A 38 -24.94 -4.51 -4.42
CA ALA A 38 -24.08 -3.40 -4.81
C ALA A 38 -24.67 -2.03 -4.45
N ALA A 39 -26.00 -1.86 -4.57
CA ALA A 39 -26.67 -0.62 -4.19
C ALA A 39 -26.66 -0.37 -2.67
N PHE A 40 -26.72 -1.43 -1.85
CA PHE A 40 -26.74 -1.34 -0.39
C PHE A 40 -25.38 -1.50 0.28
N PHE A 41 -24.40 -2.09 -0.40
CA PHE A 41 -23.05 -2.42 0.10
C PHE A 41 -21.93 -1.80 -0.74
N GLY A 42 -22.25 -0.84 -1.60
CA GLY A 42 -21.25 -0.14 -2.41
C GLY A 42 -20.27 0.64 -1.54
N THR A 43 -18.98 0.51 -1.83
CA THR A 43 -17.93 1.29 -1.18
C THR A 43 -17.87 2.70 -1.78
N PRO A 44 -17.71 3.75 -0.97
CA PRO A 44 -17.43 5.09 -1.47
C PRO A 44 -16.12 5.10 -2.25
N ASP A 45 -16.13 5.76 -3.41
CA ASP A 45 -14.93 5.99 -4.20
C ASP A 45 -14.16 7.19 -3.63
N TYR A 46 -12.99 6.94 -3.06
CA TYR A 46 -12.10 7.98 -2.56
C TYR A 46 -11.02 8.28 -3.60
N PRO A 47 -10.86 9.55 -4.02
CA PRO A 47 -9.85 9.91 -4.99
C PRO A 47 -8.45 9.63 -4.42
N THR A 48 -7.55 9.20 -5.31
CA THR A 48 -6.15 8.98 -4.96
C THR A 48 -5.51 10.27 -4.46
N VAL A 49 -4.76 10.18 -3.37
CA VAL A 49 -3.96 11.31 -2.87
C VAL A 49 -2.88 11.65 -3.89
N THR A 50 -2.80 12.93 -4.25
CA THR A 50 -1.79 13.45 -5.20
C THR A 50 -0.89 14.47 -4.52
N ALA A 51 0.33 14.62 -5.03
CA ALA A 51 1.23 15.68 -4.57
C ALA A 51 0.62 17.07 -4.78
N LYS A 52 -0.14 17.25 -5.86
CA LYS A 52 -0.91 18.49 -6.11
C LYS A 52 -1.89 18.80 -4.99
N GLU A 53 -2.65 17.81 -4.57
CA GLU A 53 -3.62 17.96 -3.50
C GLU A 53 -2.93 18.31 -2.18
N VAL A 54 -1.88 17.57 -1.82
CA VAL A 54 -1.11 17.81 -0.58
C VAL A 54 -0.46 19.20 -0.61
N ALA A 55 0.18 19.59 -1.72
CA ALA A 55 0.80 20.91 -1.87
C ALA A 55 -0.20 22.07 -1.83
N THR A 56 -1.47 21.82 -2.15
CA THR A 56 -2.52 22.84 -2.14
C THR A 56 -3.19 22.92 -0.77
N LYS A 57 -3.57 21.78 -0.18
CA LYS A 57 -4.34 21.70 1.07
C LYS A 57 -3.47 21.69 2.32
N GLN A 58 -2.24 21.17 2.23
CA GLN A 58 -1.30 21.03 3.36
C GLN A 58 0.13 21.39 2.93
N PRO A 59 0.38 22.64 2.48
CA PRO A 59 1.69 23.01 1.92
C PRO A 59 2.84 22.88 2.90
N LEU A 60 2.63 23.13 4.19
CA LEU A 60 3.66 22.93 5.22
C LEU A 60 4.09 21.47 5.33
N LEU A 61 3.14 20.53 5.27
CA LEU A 61 3.42 19.10 5.29
C LEU A 61 4.17 18.66 4.02
N PHE A 62 3.75 19.17 2.86
CA PHE A 62 4.44 18.91 1.60
C PHE A 62 5.90 19.39 1.63
N LEU A 63 6.13 20.60 2.16
CA LEU A 63 7.47 21.19 2.27
C LEU A 63 8.33 20.43 3.27
N ASP A 64 7.77 20.02 4.41
CA ASP A 64 8.49 19.21 5.41
C ASP A 64 8.94 17.87 4.80
N ARG A 65 8.05 17.22 4.05
CA ARG A 65 8.39 15.98 3.33
C ARG A 65 9.46 16.21 2.26
N SER A 66 9.30 17.24 1.43
CA SER A 66 10.29 17.62 0.40
C SER A 66 11.66 17.93 1.00
N LEU A 67 11.69 18.65 2.13
CA LEU A 67 12.91 18.97 2.86
C LEU A 67 13.57 17.73 3.44
N SER A 68 12.80 16.76 3.96
CA SER A 68 13.35 15.51 4.50
C SER A 68 14.12 14.71 3.44
N TYR A 69 13.66 14.74 2.19
CA TYR A 69 14.36 14.14 1.06
C TYR A 69 15.55 14.97 0.64
N PHE A 70 15.36 16.27 0.46
CA PHE A 70 16.41 17.19 0.07
C PHE A 70 17.60 17.20 1.04
N SER A 71 17.34 17.07 2.35
CA SER A 71 18.37 17.02 3.38
C SER A 71 19.15 15.71 3.43
N GLY A 72 18.65 14.65 2.77
CA GLY A 72 19.19 13.31 2.88
C GLY A 72 18.94 12.63 4.23
N GLN A 73 18.01 13.16 5.04
CA GLN A 73 17.68 12.61 6.36
C GLN A 73 16.41 11.75 6.38
N SER A 74 15.78 11.52 5.23
CA SER A 74 14.60 10.64 5.15
C SER A 74 14.96 9.20 5.51
N GLY A 75 14.05 8.48 6.19
CA GLY A 75 14.21 7.04 6.48
C GLY A 75 14.46 6.18 5.24
N LEU A 76 14.05 6.63 4.05
CA LEU A 76 14.34 5.93 2.79
C LEU A 76 15.84 5.82 2.47
N GLN A 77 16.69 6.71 2.99
CA GLN A 77 18.13 6.63 2.76
C GLN A 77 18.78 5.46 3.49
N THR A 78 18.16 4.98 4.55
CA THR A 78 18.64 3.86 5.37
C THR A 78 17.63 2.70 5.40
N TYR A 79 16.65 2.66 4.50
CA TYR A 79 15.55 1.68 4.59
C TYR A 79 16.00 0.22 4.52
N GLY A 80 17.01 -0.07 3.68
CA GLY A 80 17.46 -1.41 3.34
C GLY A 80 16.86 -1.92 2.03
N PRO A 81 17.10 -3.20 1.67
CA PRO A 81 16.51 -3.81 0.48
C PRO A 81 14.98 -3.72 0.50
N PRO A 82 14.33 -3.46 -0.66
CA PRO A 82 14.88 -3.51 -2.02
C PRO A 82 15.49 -2.19 -2.54
N TYR A 83 15.53 -1.14 -1.71
CA TYR A 83 15.87 0.23 -2.14
C TYR A 83 17.33 0.61 -1.88
N THR A 84 17.87 0.26 -0.71
CA THR A 84 19.24 0.60 -0.32
C THR A 84 19.98 -0.64 0.19
N LYS A 85 21.32 -0.58 0.26
CA LYS A 85 22.16 -1.69 0.73
C LYS A 85 22.25 -1.80 2.26
N ASP A 86 21.44 -1.02 2.98
CA ASP A 86 21.50 -0.98 4.43
C ASP A 86 20.78 -2.19 5.05
N ASP A 87 21.51 -3.29 5.20
CA ASP A 87 20.96 -4.51 5.78
C ASP A 87 20.57 -4.35 7.25
N GLN A 88 21.08 -3.34 7.97
CA GLN A 88 20.81 -3.19 9.41
C GLN A 88 19.34 -2.89 9.70
N ASN A 89 18.68 -2.17 8.80
CA ASN A 89 17.27 -1.82 8.92
C ASN A 89 16.32 -2.85 8.28
N ALA A 90 16.85 -3.85 7.56
CA ALA A 90 16.05 -4.92 7.00
C ALA A 90 15.52 -5.86 8.09
N GLN A 91 14.23 -6.22 8.01
CA GLN A 91 13.60 -7.13 8.95
C GLN A 91 14.31 -8.50 8.96
N ALA A 92 14.57 -9.03 10.15
CA ALA A 92 15.20 -10.31 10.37
C ALA A 92 14.64 -11.02 11.61
N VAL A 93 14.20 -12.27 11.44
CA VAL A 93 13.73 -13.13 12.53
C VAL A 93 14.76 -14.24 12.76
N PHE A 94 15.11 -14.48 14.03
CA PHE A 94 16.20 -15.40 14.45
C PHE A 94 17.59 -15.07 13.87
N GLY A 95 17.77 -13.87 13.31
CA GLY A 95 19.02 -13.42 12.70
C GLY A 95 19.30 -13.95 11.28
N PHE A 96 18.75 -15.11 10.91
CA PHE A 96 18.98 -15.72 9.59
C PHE A 96 17.79 -15.62 8.63
N ILE A 97 16.55 -15.52 9.13
CA ILE A 97 15.37 -15.38 8.27
C ILE A 97 15.23 -13.91 7.92
N SER A 98 15.73 -13.52 6.74
CA SER A 98 15.62 -12.16 6.22
C SER A 98 15.50 -12.18 4.70
N PRO A 99 14.27 -12.40 4.17
CA PRO A 99 14.05 -12.49 2.73
C PRO A 99 14.53 -11.25 1.96
N ALA A 100 14.36 -10.06 2.55
CA ALA A 100 14.83 -8.81 1.96
C ALA A 100 16.36 -8.82 1.73
N ARG A 101 17.14 -9.31 2.71
CA ARG A 101 18.60 -9.43 2.58
C ARG A 101 19.01 -10.52 1.57
N TRP A 102 18.25 -11.60 1.47
CA TRP A 102 18.51 -12.67 0.50
C TRP A 102 18.30 -12.21 -0.94
N VAL A 103 17.25 -11.42 -1.18
CA VAL A 103 16.94 -10.85 -2.50
C VAL A 103 17.87 -9.68 -2.83
N GLY A 104 18.17 -8.84 -1.85
CA GLY A 104 19.00 -7.65 -2.01
C GLY A 104 18.30 -6.51 -2.77
N VAL A 105 19.10 -5.59 -3.29
CA VAL A 105 18.61 -4.35 -3.92
C VAL A 105 18.16 -4.62 -5.35
N VAL A 106 16.84 -4.57 -5.58
CA VAL A 106 16.23 -4.77 -6.92
C VAL A 106 15.62 -3.51 -7.49
N SER A 107 15.41 -2.46 -6.70
CA SER A 107 14.84 -1.19 -7.14
C SER A 107 15.57 -0.04 -6.45
N PRO A 108 16.81 0.26 -6.84
CA PRO A 108 17.63 1.24 -6.12
C PRO A 108 16.98 2.62 -6.14
N VAL A 109 16.84 3.22 -4.95
CA VAL A 109 16.32 4.58 -4.78
C VAL A 109 17.33 5.38 -3.96
N ASN A 110 17.80 6.50 -4.50
CA ASN A 110 18.50 7.50 -3.71
C ASN A 110 17.52 8.63 -3.44
N ALA A 111 16.94 8.68 -2.24
CA ALA A 111 15.80 9.56 -1.95
C ALA A 111 16.14 11.04 -2.19
N GLN A 112 17.33 11.49 -1.79
CA GLN A 112 17.78 12.86 -2.04
C GLN A 112 17.89 13.18 -3.53
N GLN A 113 18.45 12.26 -4.31
CA GLN A 113 18.64 12.50 -5.74
C GLN A 113 17.34 12.34 -6.53
N ASP A 114 16.63 11.23 -6.32
CA ASP A 114 15.46 10.84 -7.08
C ASP A 114 14.19 11.61 -6.70
N LEU A 115 14.02 11.96 -5.42
CA LEU A 115 12.78 12.57 -4.91
C LEU A 115 12.88 14.08 -4.68
N ALA A 116 14.08 14.66 -4.73
CA ALA A 116 14.29 16.10 -4.56
C ALA A 116 15.15 16.72 -5.67
N MET A 117 16.40 16.29 -5.84
CA MET A 117 17.34 16.96 -6.75
C MET A 117 16.93 16.86 -8.22
N LYS A 118 16.57 15.68 -8.72
CA LYS A 118 16.15 15.49 -10.12
C LYS A 118 14.87 16.27 -10.47
N PRO A 119 13.80 16.27 -9.64
CA PRO A 119 12.66 17.15 -9.86
C PRO A 119 13.03 18.64 -9.92
N LEU A 120 13.92 19.09 -9.03
CA LEU A 120 14.44 20.47 -9.02
C LEU A 120 15.26 20.80 -10.28
N GLU A 121 16.05 19.86 -10.78
CA GLU A 121 16.79 20.02 -12.04
C GLU A 121 15.85 20.15 -13.23
N ARG A 122 14.75 19.39 -13.25
CA ARG A 122 13.75 19.46 -14.33
C ARG A 122 13.03 20.81 -14.34
N ILE A 123 12.57 21.28 -13.19
CA ILE A 123 11.90 22.59 -13.13
C ILE A 123 12.89 23.75 -13.36
N ALA A 124 14.17 23.60 -13.02
CA ALA A 124 15.19 24.60 -13.31
C ALA A 124 15.33 24.90 -14.82
N VAL A 125 15.03 23.94 -15.71
CA VAL A 125 15.01 24.18 -17.17
C VAL A 125 13.98 25.22 -17.57
N LEU A 126 12.86 25.29 -16.85
CA LEU A 126 11.73 26.18 -17.13
C LEU A 126 11.64 27.38 -16.19
N ASN A 127 12.42 27.38 -15.09
CA ASN A 127 12.37 28.39 -14.06
C ASN A 127 13.78 28.91 -13.70
N PRO A 128 14.16 30.10 -14.17
CA PRO A 128 15.47 30.71 -13.90
C PRO A 128 15.76 30.96 -12.41
N GLU A 129 14.75 31.22 -11.59
CA GLU A 129 14.93 31.41 -10.14
C GLU A 129 15.40 30.11 -9.49
N VAL A 130 14.77 28.99 -9.85
CA VAL A 130 15.16 27.66 -9.37
C VAL A 130 16.53 27.27 -9.90
N ALA A 131 16.84 27.57 -11.17
CA ALA A 131 18.16 27.31 -11.75
C ALA A 131 19.27 28.04 -10.99
N THR A 132 19.06 29.32 -10.68
CA THR A 132 20.01 30.15 -9.91
C THR A 132 20.18 29.61 -8.50
N ALA A 133 19.09 29.30 -7.81
CA ALA A 133 19.11 28.73 -6.47
C ALA A 133 19.83 27.38 -6.44
N LEU A 134 19.61 26.53 -7.44
CA LEU A 134 20.24 25.22 -7.54
C LEU A 134 21.74 25.33 -7.80
N ALA A 135 22.16 26.26 -8.66
CA ALA A 135 23.57 26.54 -8.91
C ALA A 135 24.26 27.05 -7.64
N ALA A 136 23.65 28.01 -6.93
CA ALA A 136 24.17 28.53 -5.67
C ALA A 136 24.29 27.44 -4.60
N TYR A 137 23.30 26.55 -4.49
CA TYR A 137 23.34 25.44 -3.57
C TYR A 137 24.47 24.46 -3.90
N LYS A 138 24.60 24.05 -5.17
CA LYS A 138 25.63 23.11 -5.63
C LYS A 138 27.06 23.63 -5.50
N GLN A 139 27.27 24.95 -5.56
CA GLN A 139 28.58 25.58 -5.40
C GLN A 139 28.98 25.80 -3.94
N ALA A 140 28.02 25.79 -3.01
CA ALA A 140 28.28 25.97 -1.59
C ALA A 140 28.98 24.73 -0.98
N SER A 141 29.72 24.94 0.11
CA SER A 141 30.35 23.83 0.84
C SER A 141 29.28 22.95 1.51
N PRO A 142 29.59 21.66 1.79
CA PRO A 142 28.65 20.78 2.52
C PRO A 142 28.19 21.35 3.86
N ASP A 143 29.08 22.00 4.61
CA ASP A 143 28.74 22.63 5.90
C ASP A 143 27.75 23.79 5.72
N GLN A 144 27.93 24.59 4.67
CA GLN A 144 27.02 25.69 4.36
C GLN A 144 25.66 25.18 3.90
N GLN A 145 25.63 24.13 3.07
CA GLN A 145 24.39 23.45 2.67
C GLN A 145 23.62 22.92 3.89
N GLN A 146 24.30 22.24 4.82
CA GLN A 146 23.68 21.73 6.03
C GLN A 146 23.18 22.84 6.96
N ASN A 147 23.93 23.93 7.09
CA ASN A 147 23.51 25.09 7.87
C ASN A 147 22.22 25.71 7.32
N TRP A 148 22.15 25.90 6.00
CA TRP A 148 20.93 26.41 5.35
C TRP A 148 19.74 25.47 5.51
N ILE A 149 19.93 24.16 5.33
CA ILE A 149 18.88 23.15 5.55
C ILE A 149 18.38 23.21 7.00
N LYS A 150 19.28 23.26 7.98
CA LYS A 150 18.94 23.32 9.40
C LYS A 150 18.15 24.59 9.72
N ASN A 151 18.60 25.74 9.24
CA ASN A 151 17.92 27.02 9.46
C ASN A 151 16.54 27.03 8.81
N TYR A 152 16.42 26.49 7.59
CA TYR A 152 15.13 26.34 6.91
C TYR A 152 14.19 25.40 7.68
N ALA A 153 14.68 24.26 8.17
CA ALA A 153 13.88 23.32 8.96
C ALA A 153 13.34 23.97 10.26
N VAL A 154 14.17 24.77 10.94
CA VAL A 154 13.74 25.53 12.13
C VAL A 154 12.68 26.57 11.77
N ALA A 155 12.86 27.29 10.66
CA ALA A 155 11.90 28.28 10.19
C ALA A 155 10.57 27.62 9.78
N LEU A 156 10.62 26.48 9.08
CA LEU A 156 9.45 25.74 8.61
C LEU A 156 8.57 25.25 9.76
N LYS A 157 9.17 24.79 10.87
CA LYS A 157 8.43 24.40 12.09
C LYS A 157 7.62 25.53 12.72
N LYS A 158 7.99 26.79 12.46
CA LYS A 158 7.31 27.99 12.96
C LYS A 158 6.51 28.70 11.86
N ALA A 159 6.49 28.15 10.65
CA ALA A 159 5.84 28.76 9.51
C ALA A 159 4.33 28.67 9.63
N THR A 160 3.65 29.64 9.02
CA THR A 160 2.20 29.66 8.90
C THR A 160 1.80 29.51 7.45
N ASP A 161 0.58 29.03 7.24
CA ASP A 161 -0.07 29.00 5.93
C ASP A 161 -1.15 30.08 5.89
N ASP A 162 -1.04 31.00 4.93
CA ASP A 162 -2.05 32.02 4.63
C ASP A 162 -2.64 31.72 3.25
N ASN A 163 -3.77 31.02 3.21
CA ASN A 163 -4.49 30.65 1.99
C ASN A 163 -3.60 29.97 0.92
N GLY A 164 -2.74 29.05 1.33
CA GLY A 164 -1.79 28.36 0.45
C GLY A 164 -0.48 29.11 0.26
N LYS A 165 -0.28 30.27 0.89
CA LYS A 165 1.01 30.95 0.91
C LYS A 165 1.74 30.61 2.20
N VAL A 166 2.87 29.90 2.07
CA VAL A 166 3.74 29.58 3.21
C VAL A 166 4.52 30.83 3.61
N ILE A 167 4.33 31.27 4.86
CA ILE A 167 5.04 32.39 5.47
C ILE A 167 6.10 31.83 6.42
N LEU A 168 7.36 31.98 6.05
CA LEU A 168 8.50 31.60 6.87
C LEU A 168 8.98 32.77 7.72
N ALA A 169 9.51 32.48 8.90
CA ALA A 169 10.25 33.48 9.67
C ALA A 169 11.49 33.97 8.88
N GLN A 170 11.92 35.21 9.13
CA GLN A 170 13.19 35.69 8.60
C GLN A 170 14.35 34.84 9.15
N GLY A 171 15.30 34.53 8.28
CA GLY A 171 16.49 33.77 8.63
C GLY A 171 17.39 33.58 7.42
N ASP A 172 18.63 33.15 7.67
CA ASP A 172 19.55 32.76 6.60
C ASP A 172 19.41 31.27 6.30
N TYR A 173 18.64 30.98 5.26
CA TYR A 173 18.47 29.63 4.69
C TYR A 173 18.98 29.57 3.24
N GLY A 174 19.75 30.57 2.80
CA GLY A 174 20.33 30.64 1.46
C GLY A 174 19.33 30.29 0.34
N PRO A 175 19.72 29.47 -0.66
CA PRO A 175 18.86 29.10 -1.77
C PRO A 175 17.78 28.08 -1.42
N VAL A 176 17.79 27.48 -0.21
CA VAL A 176 16.89 26.37 0.14
C VAL A 176 15.42 26.79 0.06
N ALA A 177 15.08 28.01 0.48
CA ALA A 177 13.72 28.51 0.36
C ALA A 177 13.24 28.62 -1.10
N GLY A 178 14.13 29.04 -2.01
CA GLY A 178 13.83 29.10 -3.45
C GLY A 178 13.61 27.71 -4.05
N LEU A 179 14.43 26.72 -3.66
CA LEU A 179 14.29 25.33 -4.09
C LEU A 179 12.99 24.71 -3.58
N MET A 180 12.69 24.86 -2.29
CA MET A 180 11.46 24.34 -1.68
C MET A 180 10.21 24.98 -2.28
N ASN A 181 10.24 26.28 -2.56
CA ASN A 181 9.15 26.95 -3.29
C ASN A 181 9.04 26.44 -4.74
N GLY A 182 10.15 26.10 -5.39
CA GLY A 182 10.17 25.42 -6.68
C GLY A 182 9.43 24.08 -6.66
N MET A 183 9.74 23.22 -5.68
CA MET A 183 9.03 21.94 -5.46
C MET A 183 7.54 22.15 -5.22
N LEU A 184 7.17 23.14 -4.39
CA LEU A 184 5.78 23.45 -4.09
C LEU A 184 5.01 23.91 -5.33
N LYS A 185 5.60 24.78 -6.16
CA LYS A 185 5.03 25.23 -7.43
C LYS A 185 4.88 24.06 -8.42
N LEU A 186 5.88 23.19 -8.51
CA LEU A 186 5.86 22.00 -9.37
C LEU A 186 4.70 21.06 -9.00
N ALA A 187 4.53 20.81 -7.71
CA ALA A 187 3.45 19.98 -7.19
C ALA A 187 2.08 20.60 -7.43
N ARG A 188 1.90 21.90 -7.14
CA ARG A 188 0.63 22.63 -7.40
C ARG A 188 0.22 22.63 -8.86
N ALA A 189 1.19 22.64 -9.76
CA ALA A 189 0.95 22.50 -11.19
C ALA A 189 0.49 21.09 -11.60
N GLY A 190 0.60 20.09 -10.72
CA GLY A 190 0.32 18.67 -11.03
C GLY A 190 1.41 18.01 -11.86
N LEU A 191 2.64 18.52 -11.77
CA LEU A 191 3.77 18.07 -12.58
C LEU A 191 4.80 17.26 -11.79
N LEU A 192 4.65 17.14 -10.47
CA LEU A 192 5.65 16.50 -9.62
C LEU A 192 5.75 14.99 -9.89
N GLU A 193 4.63 14.27 -9.94
CA GLU A 193 4.60 12.83 -10.18
C GLU A 193 5.32 12.48 -11.49
N ARG A 194 5.09 13.26 -12.56
CA ARG A 194 5.82 13.10 -13.81
C ARG A 194 7.29 13.51 -13.73
N ALA A 195 7.62 14.45 -12.84
CA ALA A 195 9.00 14.82 -12.56
C ALA A 195 9.75 13.73 -11.76
N LEU A 196 9.04 12.85 -11.05
CA LEU A 196 9.58 11.71 -10.30
C LEU A 196 9.69 10.46 -11.19
N ASP A 197 8.58 10.07 -11.83
CA ASP A 197 8.42 8.83 -12.60
C ASP A 197 8.47 9.12 -14.11
N SER A 198 9.66 9.45 -14.62
CA SER A 198 9.84 9.54 -16.07
C SER A 198 10.49 8.30 -16.68
N SER A 199 9.71 7.53 -17.41
CA SER A 199 10.20 6.65 -18.46
C SER A 199 10.76 7.43 -19.66
N ALA A 200 11.97 7.07 -20.10
CA ALA A 200 12.57 7.55 -21.33
C ALA A 200 12.05 6.82 -22.59
N LEU A 201 11.38 5.68 -22.40
CA LEU A 201 11.03 4.73 -23.48
C LEU A 201 9.55 4.73 -23.84
N LEU A 202 8.66 5.04 -22.87
CA LEU A 202 7.22 4.97 -23.05
C LEU A 202 6.57 6.35 -22.83
N PRO A 203 5.48 6.67 -23.54
CA PRO A 203 4.73 7.90 -23.33
C PRO A 203 3.99 7.93 -21.98
N TYR A 204 3.82 6.77 -21.33
CA TYR A 204 3.27 6.59 -19.99
C TYR A 204 4.26 5.84 -19.09
N ASP A 205 4.19 6.06 -17.78
CA ASP A 205 4.96 5.29 -16.81
C ASP A 205 4.11 4.17 -16.21
N LEU A 206 4.69 2.98 -16.06
CA LEU A 206 4.08 1.85 -15.37
C LEU A 206 4.68 1.65 -13.97
N ASN A 207 5.75 2.37 -13.66
CA ASN A 207 6.42 2.34 -12.39
C ASN A 207 6.16 3.65 -11.64
N ASN A 208 5.24 3.63 -10.68
CA ASN A 208 4.93 4.76 -9.82
C ASN A 208 5.66 4.71 -8.47
N THR A 209 6.73 3.90 -8.34
CA THR A 209 7.42 3.69 -7.06
C THR A 209 7.88 5.02 -6.47
N LYS A 210 8.43 5.96 -7.24
CA LYS A 210 8.94 7.21 -6.66
C LYS A 210 7.82 8.16 -6.26
N SER A 211 6.74 8.24 -7.03
CA SER A 211 5.56 9.03 -6.61
C SER A 211 4.92 8.47 -5.34
N LEU A 212 4.78 7.14 -5.22
CA LEU A 212 4.27 6.51 -3.99
C LEU A 212 5.21 6.76 -2.81
N LEU A 213 6.50 6.50 -2.98
CA LEU A 213 7.50 6.78 -1.94
C LEU A 213 7.50 8.25 -1.55
N PHE A 214 7.30 9.19 -2.48
CA PHE A 214 7.24 10.62 -2.12
C PHE A 214 6.13 10.92 -1.11
N LEU A 215 4.95 10.30 -1.28
CA LEU A 215 3.77 10.48 -0.41
C LEU A 215 3.82 9.64 0.88
N GLU A 216 4.71 8.65 0.96
CA GLU A 216 4.90 7.80 2.13
C GLU A 216 5.22 8.62 3.41
N GLY A 217 5.02 8.00 4.57
CA GLY A 217 5.38 8.56 5.87
C GLY A 217 4.28 9.50 6.41
N PRO A 218 4.58 10.78 6.73
CA PRO A 218 3.64 11.64 7.46
C PRO A 218 2.40 12.05 6.64
N ILE A 219 2.49 12.05 5.30
CA ILE A 219 1.33 12.34 4.43
C ILE A 219 0.37 11.13 4.46
N GLU A 220 0.83 9.95 4.05
CA GLU A 220 0.02 8.73 4.08
C GLU A 220 -0.50 8.40 5.49
N ASN A 221 0.30 8.58 6.55
CA ASN A 221 -0.17 8.34 7.93
C ASN A 221 -1.37 9.23 8.31
N ARG A 222 -1.42 10.49 7.87
CA ARG A 222 -2.57 11.37 8.12
C ARG A 222 -3.80 10.92 7.34
N VAL A 223 -3.61 10.49 6.10
CA VAL A 223 -4.69 9.99 5.25
C VAL A 223 -5.24 8.70 5.84
N ALA A 224 -4.37 7.73 6.17
CA ALA A 224 -4.74 6.48 6.81
C ALA A 224 -5.47 6.72 8.13
N GLN A 225 -4.99 7.65 8.96
CA GLN A 225 -5.69 8.02 10.20
C GLN A 225 -7.09 8.58 9.94
N HIS A 226 -7.25 9.42 8.93
CA HIS A 226 -8.55 9.99 8.56
C HIS A 226 -9.53 8.93 8.05
N LEU A 227 -9.02 7.92 7.33
CA LEU A 227 -9.80 6.82 6.76
C LEU A 227 -9.99 5.63 7.71
N ASN A 228 -9.44 5.69 8.92
CA ASN A 228 -9.39 4.58 9.87
C ASN A 228 -8.62 3.35 9.37
N GLU A 229 -7.55 3.57 8.61
CA GLU A 229 -6.72 2.55 7.99
C GLU A 229 -5.38 2.32 8.70
N LEU A 230 -5.20 2.84 9.92
CA LEU A 230 -4.01 2.49 10.71
C LEU A 230 -4.05 1.01 11.13
N GLY A 231 -2.87 0.43 11.34
CA GLY A 231 -2.77 -0.96 11.82
C GLY A 231 -3.52 -1.21 13.14
N SER A 232 -3.48 -0.24 14.06
CA SER A 232 -4.25 -0.27 15.33
C SER A 232 -5.77 -0.20 15.11
N GLN A 233 -6.22 0.24 13.95
CA GLN A 233 -7.62 0.38 13.57
C GLN A 233 -8.10 -0.79 12.70
N TRP A 234 -7.30 -1.85 12.54
CA TRP A 234 -7.58 -2.96 11.63
C TRP A 234 -7.57 -2.54 10.15
N GLY A 235 -6.75 -1.55 9.80
CA GLY A 235 -6.77 -0.90 8.50
C GLY A 235 -6.61 -1.82 7.28
N MET A 236 -5.79 -2.88 7.38
CA MET A 236 -5.66 -3.88 6.31
C MET A 236 -6.97 -4.59 5.96
N THR A 237 -7.94 -4.56 6.88
CA THR A 237 -9.24 -5.23 6.75
C THR A 237 -10.41 -4.27 6.66
N ASN A 238 -10.16 -2.99 6.93
CA ASN A 238 -11.17 -1.97 6.74
C ASN A 238 -11.26 -1.65 5.25
N GLU A 239 -12.47 -1.49 4.78
CA GLU A 239 -12.73 -0.72 3.57
C GLU A 239 -13.17 0.68 4.02
N MET A 240 -12.94 1.70 3.20
CA MET A 240 -13.31 3.07 3.51
C MET A 240 -14.85 3.19 3.55
N GLY A 241 -15.50 2.80 4.65
CA GLY A 241 -16.96 2.69 4.74
C GLY A 241 -17.45 1.82 5.92
N PRO A 242 -18.78 1.65 6.10
CA PRO A 242 -19.37 0.95 7.24
C PRO A 242 -19.43 -0.58 7.10
N TYR A 243 -18.74 -1.17 6.12
CA TYR A 243 -18.91 -2.56 5.73
C TYR A 243 -17.75 -3.44 6.20
N PRO A 244 -17.99 -4.75 6.43
CA PRO A 244 -16.90 -5.67 6.71
C PRO A 244 -16.04 -5.73 5.44
N GLY A 245 -14.87 -5.09 5.47
CA GLY A 245 -13.96 -5.05 4.34
C GLY A 245 -13.35 -6.43 4.04
N ALA A 246 -12.04 -6.50 3.84
CA ALA A 246 -11.35 -7.77 3.61
C ALA A 246 -11.31 -8.66 4.87
N TRP A 247 -12.45 -9.21 5.30
CA TRP A 247 -12.62 -9.99 6.53
C TRP A 247 -11.74 -11.26 6.55
N TRP A 248 -11.39 -11.79 5.39
CA TRP A 248 -10.45 -12.91 5.27
C TRP A 248 -9.03 -12.54 5.71
N LEU A 249 -8.70 -11.25 5.82
CA LEU A 249 -7.44 -10.74 6.39
C LEU A 249 -7.53 -10.51 7.91
N TRP A 250 -8.68 -10.73 8.57
CA TRP A 250 -8.80 -10.59 10.03
C TRP A 250 -7.77 -11.43 10.81
N PRO A 251 -7.43 -12.67 10.42
CA PRO A 251 -6.36 -13.40 11.08
C PRO A 251 -5.01 -12.68 11.02
N TYR A 252 -4.70 -11.99 9.92
CA TYR A 252 -3.48 -11.17 9.80
C TYR A 252 -3.58 -9.94 10.73
N ALA A 253 -4.67 -9.19 10.64
CA ALA A 253 -4.87 -7.98 11.44
C ALA A 253 -4.88 -8.25 12.95
N PHE A 254 -5.40 -9.41 13.37
CA PHE A 254 -5.40 -9.85 14.76
C PHE A 254 -3.98 -9.99 15.33
N LEU A 255 -3.03 -10.49 14.54
CA LEU A 255 -1.64 -10.66 14.99
C LEU A 255 -1.00 -9.31 15.36
N TYR A 256 -1.37 -8.23 14.67
CA TYR A 256 -0.94 -6.86 15.02
C TYR A 256 -1.60 -6.30 16.29
N GLN A 257 -2.56 -7.00 16.90
CA GLN A 257 -3.11 -6.63 18.21
C GLN A 257 -2.33 -7.24 19.38
N LEU A 258 -1.43 -8.19 19.09
CA LEU A 258 -0.63 -8.84 20.13
C LEU A 258 0.57 -7.95 20.50
N PRO A 259 0.73 -7.55 21.78
CA PRO A 259 1.81 -6.66 22.21
C PRO A 259 3.22 -7.14 21.86
N GLY A 260 3.43 -8.46 21.81
CA GLY A 260 4.71 -9.06 21.44
C GLY A 260 5.05 -8.96 19.94
N ILE A 261 4.06 -8.73 19.08
CA ILE A 261 4.24 -8.59 17.63
C ILE A 261 4.28 -7.11 17.26
N VAL A 262 3.28 -6.33 17.68
CA VAL A 262 3.14 -4.91 17.27
C VAL A 262 4.31 -4.02 17.71
N ASN A 263 4.92 -4.31 18.85
CA ASN A 263 6.08 -3.54 19.35
C ASN A 263 7.41 -4.02 18.77
N SER A 264 7.40 -5.05 17.92
CA SER A 264 8.61 -5.58 17.29
C SER A 264 8.96 -4.78 16.04
N PRO A 265 10.24 -4.44 15.80
CA PRO A 265 10.68 -3.89 14.52
C PRO A 265 10.49 -4.88 13.35
N ASN A 266 10.22 -6.15 13.65
CA ASN A 266 9.99 -7.23 12.68
C ASN A 266 8.52 -7.67 12.64
N ALA A 267 7.58 -6.81 13.05
CA ALA A 267 6.16 -7.16 13.17
C ALA A 267 5.60 -7.81 11.88
N ASP A 268 5.91 -7.25 10.72
CA ASP A 268 5.40 -7.74 9.44
C ASP A 268 5.99 -9.11 9.08
N LEU A 269 7.31 -9.28 9.22
CA LEU A 269 7.97 -10.56 8.97
C LEU A 269 7.50 -11.66 9.94
N ILE A 270 7.34 -11.35 11.23
CA ILE A 270 6.81 -12.31 12.22
C ILE A 270 5.39 -12.72 11.85
N THR A 271 4.52 -11.75 11.55
CA THR A 271 3.14 -11.99 11.12
C THR A 271 3.10 -12.85 9.86
N GLY A 272 3.91 -12.51 8.86
CA GLY A 272 4.05 -13.27 7.63
C GLY A 272 4.51 -14.71 7.86
N LEU A 273 5.47 -14.94 8.76
CA LEU A 273 5.96 -16.28 9.09
C LEU A 273 4.90 -17.13 9.83
N ILE A 274 4.16 -16.54 10.77
CA ILE A 274 3.06 -17.22 11.47
C ILE A 274 1.99 -17.63 10.46
N MET A 275 1.60 -16.71 9.58
CA MET A 275 0.57 -16.98 8.58
C MET A 275 1.05 -18.00 7.55
N ALA A 276 2.29 -17.91 7.06
CA ALA A 276 2.87 -18.90 6.17
C ALA A 276 2.88 -20.29 6.82
N ALA A 277 3.28 -20.40 8.09
CA ALA A 277 3.24 -21.66 8.83
C ALA A 277 1.81 -22.21 8.95
N ALA A 278 0.82 -21.36 9.27
CA ALA A 278 -0.58 -21.74 9.33
C ALA A 278 -1.09 -22.24 7.96
N PHE A 279 -0.76 -21.56 6.87
CA PHE A 279 -1.09 -21.99 5.52
C PHE A 279 -0.44 -23.32 5.14
N PHE A 280 0.85 -23.52 5.47
CA PHE A 280 1.52 -24.80 5.24
C PHE A 280 0.87 -25.94 6.04
N ILE A 281 0.49 -25.70 7.29
CA ILE A 281 -0.25 -26.70 8.10
C ILE A 281 -1.58 -27.04 7.43
N LEU A 282 -2.31 -26.06 6.90
CA LEU A 282 -3.59 -26.29 6.21
C LEU A 282 -3.40 -27.08 4.91
N ILE A 283 -2.42 -26.71 4.09
CA ILE A 283 -2.10 -27.39 2.82
C ILE A 283 -1.67 -28.84 3.08
N PHE A 284 -0.82 -29.05 4.09
CA PHE A 284 -0.32 -30.37 4.46
C PHE A 284 -1.19 -31.10 5.49
N LEU A 285 -2.37 -30.58 5.84
CA LEU A 285 -3.28 -31.18 6.80
C LEU A 285 -3.61 -32.65 6.49
N PRO A 286 -3.81 -33.07 5.22
CA PRO A 286 -4.08 -34.48 4.89
C PRO A 286 -2.92 -35.44 5.20
N VAL A 287 -1.68 -34.94 5.21
CA VAL A 287 -0.47 -35.76 5.36
C VAL A 287 0.14 -35.68 6.76
N ILE A 288 -0.22 -34.68 7.58
CA ILE A 288 0.29 -34.54 8.95
C ILE A 288 -0.39 -35.58 9.85
N PRO A 289 0.36 -36.54 10.43
CA PRO A 289 -0.21 -37.54 11.33
C PRO A 289 -0.89 -36.88 12.53
N GLY A 290 -2.11 -37.31 12.84
CA GLY A 290 -2.91 -36.74 13.93
C GLY A 290 -3.87 -35.65 13.44
N LEU A 291 -3.35 -34.61 12.76
CA LEU A 291 -4.20 -33.58 12.16
C LEU A 291 -5.09 -34.13 11.04
N ASN A 292 -4.56 -35.05 10.24
CA ASN A 292 -5.33 -35.74 9.21
C ASN A 292 -6.52 -36.56 9.75
N ARG A 293 -6.58 -36.78 11.07
CA ARG A 293 -7.69 -37.48 11.73
C ARG A 293 -8.78 -36.54 12.25
N ILE A 294 -8.56 -35.22 12.28
CA ILE A 294 -9.54 -34.23 12.77
C ILE A 294 -10.91 -34.39 12.10
N PRO A 295 -11.03 -34.58 10.77
CA PRO A 295 -12.32 -34.77 10.14
C PRO A 295 -13.09 -35.98 10.69
N TYR A 296 -12.42 -37.03 11.17
CA TYR A 296 -13.07 -38.19 11.78
C TYR A 296 -13.49 -37.95 13.24
N LEU A 297 -12.77 -37.08 13.96
CA LEU A 297 -13.10 -36.68 15.34
C LEU A 297 -14.26 -35.69 15.39
N ILE A 298 -14.26 -34.73 14.46
CA ILE A 298 -15.32 -33.73 14.30
C ILE A 298 -15.96 -33.96 12.93
N PRO A 299 -16.92 -34.91 12.82
CA PRO A 299 -17.43 -35.38 11.54
C PRO A 299 -18.47 -34.41 10.95
N VAL A 300 -18.04 -33.17 10.65
CA VAL A 300 -18.87 -32.17 9.95
C VAL A 300 -19.37 -32.74 8.61
N TYR A 301 -18.58 -33.61 7.98
CA TYR A 301 -19.00 -34.34 6.79
C TYR A 301 -20.29 -35.15 7.00
N ARG A 302 -20.58 -35.67 8.20
CA ARG A 302 -21.85 -36.37 8.46
C ARG A 302 -23.04 -35.42 8.50
N LEU A 303 -22.83 -34.15 8.83
CA LEU A 303 -23.88 -33.13 8.77
C LEU A 303 -24.13 -32.71 7.32
N ILE A 304 -23.07 -32.48 6.56
CA ILE A 304 -23.16 -32.10 5.13
C ILE A 304 -23.79 -33.24 4.31
N TRP A 305 -23.35 -34.48 4.54
CA TRP A 305 -23.79 -35.68 3.81
C TRP A 305 -24.87 -36.48 4.56
N ARG A 306 -25.60 -35.83 5.47
CA ARG A 306 -26.55 -36.50 6.37
C ARG A 306 -27.55 -37.38 5.64
N ASP A 307 -28.05 -36.92 4.49
CA ASP A 307 -29.06 -37.64 3.71
C ASP A 307 -28.48 -38.86 2.99
N TRP A 308 -27.21 -38.80 2.57
CA TRP A 308 -26.49 -39.97 2.06
C TRP A 308 -26.35 -41.04 3.14
N TYR A 309 -25.91 -40.64 4.35
CA TYR A 309 -25.75 -41.55 5.49
C TYR A 309 -27.07 -42.12 6.03
N ARG A 310 -28.20 -41.43 5.84
CA ARG A 310 -29.53 -41.99 6.16
C ARG A 310 -29.94 -43.05 5.15
N ARG A 311 -29.81 -42.75 3.85
CA ARG A 311 -30.16 -43.70 2.77
C ARG A 311 -29.29 -44.95 2.75
N SER A 312 -28.05 -44.87 3.23
CA SER A 312 -27.13 -46.01 3.30
C SER A 312 -27.37 -46.93 4.51
N LYS A 313 -28.32 -46.61 5.39
CA LYS A 313 -28.65 -47.41 6.58
C LYS A 313 -29.92 -48.26 6.41
N ASP A 314 -30.67 -48.04 5.34
CA ASP A 314 -31.80 -48.87 4.90
C ASP A 314 -31.34 -49.84 3.81
#